data_AF-A0A3P7I5J4-F1
#
_entry.id   AF-A0A3P7I5J4-F1
#
_cell.length_a   1.000
_cell.length_b   1.000
_cell.length_c   1.000
_cell.angle_alpha   90.00
_cell.angle_beta   90.00
_cell.angle_gamma   90.00
#
_symmetry.space_group_name_H-M   'P 1'
#
loop_
_entity.id
_entity.type
_entity.pdbx_description
1 polymer ?
#
loop_
_entity_poly.entity_id
_entity_poly.type
_entity_poly.pdbx_seq_one_letter_code
_entity_poly.pdbx_strand_id
1 'polypeptide(L)'
;MILLQHYNSSHFQTSKPSVVVSLGIGADIRAEEKLKEVLPKVKIFSLFVYNDAKMATYQVKLSVRSGNDINTLRDQHWSFFGADPVMIPNAELFSKVGKFFPFAITNSVTINRQYRVTVEHINVLGFFLIMLERNFIDHVIMDNEGPEYDFIPMIAINNVFAKNGICICHMNVEVSEGYEKFTKIMWDLLVAGRFGIIHNLSIGHQRMFIVNYEDRRCTEKYLEQFFK
;
A
#
# COMPACT_ATOMS: atom_id res chain seq x y z
N MET A 1 28.72 3.84 26.71
CA MET A 1 29.51 3.08 25.72
C MET A 1 28.59 2.05 25.08
N ILE A 2 27.91 2.43 24.00
CA ILE A 2 26.98 1.54 23.28
C ILE A 2 27.81 0.89 22.16
N LEU A 3 27.99 -0.42 22.25
CA LEU A 3 28.64 -1.24 21.23
C LEU A 3 27.73 -1.26 19.99
N LEU A 4 28.12 -0.50 18.95
CA LEU A 4 27.61 -0.68 17.60
C LEU A 4 28.19 -1.98 17.05
N GLN A 5 27.40 -3.07 17.09
CA GLN A 5 27.72 -4.26 16.32
C GLN A 5 27.62 -3.92 14.83
N HIS A 6 28.75 -3.98 14.13
CA HIS A 6 28.80 -3.98 12.68
C HIS A 6 28.06 -5.20 12.15
N TYR A 7 26.81 -5.01 11.72
CA TYR A 7 26.01 -6.05 11.09
C TYR A 7 26.18 -6.01 9.58
N ASN A 8 26.71 -7.10 9.03
CA ASN A 8 26.83 -7.32 7.60
C ASN A 8 25.44 -7.27 6.94
N SER A 9 25.29 -6.35 5.97
CA SER A 9 24.11 -6.26 5.10
C SER A 9 24.04 -7.53 4.24
N SER A 10 23.40 -8.57 4.79
CA SER A 10 23.09 -9.78 4.05
C SER A 10 21.99 -9.45 3.04
N HIS A 11 22.31 -9.71 1.78
CA HIS A 11 21.44 -9.58 0.61
C HIS A 11 19.96 -9.90 0.92
N PHE A 12 19.07 -8.93 0.66
CA PHE A 12 17.64 -9.18 0.59
C PHE A 12 17.41 -10.27 -0.46
N GLN A 13 17.01 -11.47 -0.02
CA GLN A 13 16.70 -12.57 -0.93
C GLN A 13 15.57 -12.15 -1.87
N THR A 14 15.91 -11.97 -3.13
CA THR A 14 15.07 -11.48 -4.25
C THR A 14 14.06 -12.52 -4.76
N SER A 15 13.81 -13.62 -4.04
CA SER A 15 13.06 -14.76 -4.60
C SER A 15 11.54 -14.57 -4.65
N LYS A 16 10.97 -13.65 -3.85
CA LYS A 16 9.53 -13.39 -3.85
C LYS A 16 9.21 -12.01 -4.44
N PRO A 17 8.19 -11.92 -5.31
CA PRO A 17 7.79 -10.66 -5.89
C PRO A 17 7.32 -9.69 -4.81
N SER A 18 7.57 -8.40 -5.01
CA SER A 18 6.95 -7.39 -4.18
C SER A 18 5.44 -7.34 -4.46
N VAL A 19 4.64 -7.17 -3.42
CA VAL A 19 3.18 -7.27 -3.47
C VAL A 19 2.54 -5.89 -3.35
N VAL A 20 1.75 -5.52 -4.36
CA VAL A 20 0.97 -4.29 -4.38
C VAL A 20 -0.51 -4.64 -4.39
N VAL A 21 -1.27 -4.03 -3.49
CA VAL A 21 -2.71 -4.24 -3.35
C VAL A 21 -3.42 -2.89 -3.51
N SER A 22 -4.46 -2.82 -4.33
CA SER A 22 -5.31 -1.64 -4.51
C SER A 22 -6.75 -1.98 -4.19
N LEU A 23 -7.37 -1.19 -3.30
CA LEU A 23 -8.67 -1.47 -2.70
C LEU A 23 -9.62 -0.29 -2.93
N GLY A 24 -10.76 -0.57 -3.57
CA GLY A 24 -11.89 0.36 -3.64
C GLY A 24 -11.67 1.61 -4.51
N ILE A 25 -10.61 1.66 -5.33
CA ILE A 25 -10.27 2.87 -6.11
C ILE A 25 -11.16 3.11 -7.35
N GLY A 26 -12.11 2.21 -7.64
CA GLY A 26 -12.97 2.31 -8.82
C GLY A 26 -12.21 2.24 -10.15
N ALA A 27 -12.59 3.11 -11.08
CA ALA A 27 -12.12 3.10 -12.47
C ALA A 27 -10.86 3.95 -12.73
N ASP A 28 -10.38 4.73 -11.74
CA ASP A 28 -9.19 5.57 -11.92
C ASP A 28 -7.90 4.83 -11.56
N ILE A 29 -7.45 3.95 -12.46
CA ILE A 29 -6.28 3.09 -12.24
C ILE A 29 -4.92 3.74 -12.61
N ARG A 30 -4.87 5.07 -12.74
CA ARG A 30 -3.67 5.77 -13.24
C ARG A 30 -2.47 5.58 -12.34
N ALA A 31 -2.69 5.45 -11.02
CA ALA A 31 -1.61 5.23 -10.06
C ALA A 31 -0.99 3.84 -10.24
N GLU A 32 -1.83 2.84 -10.47
CA GLU A 32 -1.47 1.45 -10.68
C GLU A 32 -0.72 1.24 -11.99
N GLU A 33 -1.21 1.86 -13.07
CA GLU A 33 -0.51 1.86 -14.37
C GLU A 33 0.87 2.49 -14.22
N LYS A 34 0.95 3.62 -13.48
CA LYS A 34 2.23 4.28 -13.27
C LYS A 34 3.18 3.45 -12.41
N LEU A 35 2.67 2.82 -11.35
CA LEU A 35 3.44 1.91 -10.52
C LEU A 35 3.99 0.74 -11.35
N LYS A 36 3.19 0.11 -12.19
CA LYS A 36 3.67 -0.96 -13.07
C LYS A 36 4.80 -0.52 -14.00
N GLU A 37 4.77 0.72 -14.47
CA GLU A 37 5.81 1.27 -15.35
C GLU A 37 7.13 1.60 -14.62
N VAL A 38 7.03 2.11 -13.39
CA VAL A 38 8.18 2.61 -12.62
C VAL A 38 8.84 1.53 -11.77
N LEU A 39 8.07 0.63 -11.16
CA LEU A 39 8.56 -0.37 -10.20
C LEU A 39 9.69 -1.28 -10.74
N PRO A 40 9.72 -1.70 -12.02
CA PRO A 40 10.88 -2.43 -12.56
C PRO A 40 12.17 -1.61 -12.65
N LYS A 41 12.07 -0.27 -12.58
CA LYS A 41 13.18 0.67 -12.78
C LYS A 41 13.72 1.21 -11.45
N VAL A 42 12.99 1.02 -10.36
CA VAL A 42 13.24 1.67 -9.08
C VAL A 42 12.80 0.81 -7.90
N LYS A 43 13.43 0.97 -6.74
CA LYS A 43 12.82 0.47 -5.49
C LYS A 43 11.58 1.32 -5.20
N ILE A 44 10.45 0.72 -4.79
CA ILE A 44 9.11 1.34 -4.52
C ILE A 44 9.19 2.76 -3.95
N PHE A 45 10.20 3.00 -3.13
CA PHE A 45 10.42 4.23 -2.42
C PHE A 45 10.66 5.51 -3.25
N SER A 46 10.98 5.40 -4.54
CA SER A 46 11.16 6.59 -5.38
C SER A 46 9.86 7.25 -5.86
N LEU A 47 8.69 6.72 -5.48
CA LEU A 47 7.40 7.23 -5.92
C LEU A 47 6.70 8.04 -4.81
N PHE A 48 7.21 9.23 -4.52
CA PHE A 48 6.40 10.27 -3.87
C PHE A 48 5.60 10.99 -4.94
N VAL A 49 4.30 10.71 -4.98
CA VAL A 49 3.33 11.26 -5.91
C VAL A 49 3.13 12.74 -5.59
N TYR A 50 3.44 13.62 -6.55
CA TYR A 50 3.12 15.05 -6.48
C TYR A 50 2.02 15.35 -7.52
N ASN A 51 0.85 15.73 -7.01
CA ASN A 51 -0.33 16.32 -7.66
C ASN A 51 -1.07 15.54 -8.77
N ASP A 52 -2.40 15.54 -8.58
CA ASP A 52 -3.43 15.12 -9.53
C ASP A 52 -3.14 15.59 -10.96
N ALA A 53 -3.32 14.67 -11.90
CA ALA A 53 -3.07 14.82 -13.35
C ALA A 53 -1.59 14.96 -13.81
N LYS A 54 -0.60 14.94 -12.91
CA LYS A 54 0.83 14.79 -13.24
C LYS A 54 1.45 13.56 -12.57
N MET A 55 0.85 12.39 -12.83
CA MET A 55 1.44 11.09 -12.49
C MET A 55 2.60 10.73 -13.45
N ALA A 56 3.63 11.58 -13.48
CA ALA A 56 4.89 11.29 -14.18
C ALA A 56 6.05 12.08 -13.57
N THR A 57 7.01 11.32 -13.04
CA THR A 57 8.42 11.69 -12.85
C THR A 57 8.71 12.84 -11.90
N TYR A 58 8.95 12.51 -10.63
CA TYR A 58 10.18 13.01 -10.01
C TYR A 58 11.29 12.01 -10.31
N GLN A 59 12.32 12.44 -11.04
CA GLN A 59 13.55 11.68 -11.13
C GLN A 59 14.10 11.55 -9.70
N VAL A 60 14.15 10.33 -9.19
CA VAL A 60 15.09 10.01 -8.12
C VAL A 60 16.49 10.12 -8.72
N LYS A 61 17.05 11.31 -8.60
CA LYS A 61 18.49 11.53 -8.65
C LYS A 61 19.03 11.31 -7.25
N LEU A 62 18.79 10.13 -6.67
CA LEU A 62 19.53 9.65 -5.51
C LEU A 62 20.10 8.28 -5.86
N SER A 63 21.33 8.34 -6.36
CA SER A 63 22.31 7.27 -6.25
C SER A 63 22.01 5.97 -7.03
N VAL A 64 22.23 6.02 -8.35
CA VAL A 64 23.18 5.04 -8.95
C VAL A 64 24.57 5.44 -8.46
N ARG A 65 24.84 5.22 -7.16
CA ARG A 65 26.14 5.47 -6.52
C ARG A 65 26.40 4.35 -5.51
N SER A 66 26.12 3.14 -5.95
CA SER A 66 26.92 1.96 -5.64
C SER A 66 26.82 1.11 -6.89
N GLY A 67 27.92 0.56 -7.39
CA GLY A 67 28.03 -0.15 -8.67
C GLY A 67 27.26 -1.48 -8.73
N ASN A 68 25.99 -1.48 -8.32
CA ASN A 68 25.08 -2.59 -8.49
C ASN A 68 24.46 -2.48 -9.88
N ASP A 69 24.77 -3.46 -10.71
CA ASP A 69 24.28 -3.59 -12.07
C ASP A 69 22.77 -3.35 -12.16
N ILE A 70 22.37 -2.44 -13.06
CA ILE A 70 20.99 -2.27 -13.56
C ILE A 70 20.29 -3.59 -13.93
N ASN A 71 21.05 -4.65 -14.20
CA ASN A 71 20.53 -6.00 -14.42
C ASN A 71 19.93 -6.64 -13.15
N THR A 72 20.38 -6.27 -11.94
CA THR A 72 19.85 -6.79 -10.66
C THR A 72 18.50 -6.17 -10.25
N LEU A 73 18.14 -5.01 -10.80
CA LEU A 73 16.80 -4.41 -10.62
C LEU A 73 15.75 -5.07 -11.51
N ARG A 74 16.18 -5.67 -12.62
CA ARG A 74 15.33 -6.35 -13.61
C ARG A 74 14.71 -7.65 -13.06
N ASP A 75 15.28 -8.18 -11.99
CA ASP A 75 14.83 -9.41 -11.31
C ASP A 75 13.76 -9.14 -10.23
N GLN A 76 13.33 -7.89 -10.02
CA GLN A 76 12.19 -7.62 -9.15
C GLN A 76 10.90 -7.96 -9.86
N HIS A 77 10.35 -9.13 -9.55
CA HIS A 77 9.01 -9.51 -9.95
C HIS A 77 7.98 -8.77 -9.05
N TRP A 78 6.84 -8.40 -9.62
CA TRP A 78 5.79 -7.66 -8.90
C TRP A 78 4.47 -8.41 -9.03
N SER A 79 3.72 -8.53 -7.94
CA SER A 79 2.36 -9.05 -7.98
C SER A 79 1.39 -7.93 -7.63
N PHE A 80 0.57 -7.56 -8.61
CA PHE A 80 -0.44 -6.51 -8.46
C PHE A 80 -1.82 -7.15 -8.29
N PHE A 81 -2.55 -6.73 -7.25
CA PHE A 81 -3.89 -7.21 -6.94
C PHE A 81 -4.84 -6.03 -6.74
N GLY A 82 -5.93 -5.97 -7.50
CA GLY A 82 -6.99 -4.97 -7.35
C GLY A 82 -8.27 -5.61 -6.85
N ALA A 83 -8.98 -4.97 -5.94
CA ALA A 83 -10.30 -5.41 -5.51
C ALA A 83 -11.29 -4.24 -5.49
N ASP A 84 -12.42 -4.44 -6.17
CA ASP A 84 -13.51 -3.49 -6.25
C ASP A 84 -14.81 -4.24 -6.58
N PRO A 85 -15.95 -3.96 -5.93
CA PRO A 85 -17.20 -4.66 -6.22
C PRO A 85 -17.80 -4.31 -7.59
N VAL A 86 -17.41 -3.20 -8.22
CA VAL A 86 -17.88 -2.81 -9.55
C VAL A 86 -17.05 -3.53 -10.61
N MET A 87 -17.64 -4.51 -11.31
CA MET A 87 -16.92 -5.31 -12.29
C MET A 87 -16.59 -4.55 -13.59
N ILE A 88 -17.54 -3.78 -14.12
CA ILE A 88 -17.37 -3.04 -15.38
C ILE A 88 -17.31 -1.54 -15.08
N PRO A 89 -16.27 -0.81 -15.53
CA PRO A 89 -15.18 -1.24 -16.43
C PRO A 89 -13.94 -1.83 -15.70
N ASN A 90 -13.96 -1.93 -14.38
CA ASN A 90 -12.75 -2.14 -13.57
C ASN A 90 -12.00 -3.44 -13.91
N ALA A 91 -12.69 -4.53 -14.23
CA ALA A 91 -12.05 -5.80 -14.59
C ALA A 91 -11.11 -5.65 -15.80
N GLU A 92 -11.56 -4.93 -16.84
CA GLU A 92 -10.73 -4.66 -18.02
C GLU A 92 -9.55 -3.77 -17.66
N LEU A 93 -9.80 -2.69 -16.91
CA LEU A 93 -8.77 -1.75 -16.49
C LEU A 93 -7.69 -2.45 -15.65
N PHE A 94 -8.06 -3.12 -14.57
CA PHE A 94 -7.12 -3.78 -13.68
C PHE A 94 -6.37 -4.94 -14.33
N SER A 95 -6.95 -5.63 -15.31
CA SER A 95 -6.25 -6.68 -16.05
C SER A 95 -4.98 -6.19 -16.75
N LYS A 96 -4.90 -4.88 -17.06
CA LYS A 96 -3.70 -4.24 -17.63
C LYS A 96 -2.55 -4.20 -16.63
N VAL A 97 -2.84 -4.18 -15.33
CA VAL A 97 -1.83 -4.03 -14.28
C VAL A 97 -1.59 -5.32 -13.50
N GLY A 98 -2.62 -6.08 -13.18
CA GLY A 98 -2.55 -7.27 -12.34
C GLY A 98 -3.82 -8.12 -12.31
N LYS A 99 -4.02 -8.84 -11.22
CA LYS A 99 -5.21 -9.68 -11.00
C LYS A 99 -6.31 -8.84 -10.34
N PHE A 100 -7.50 -8.87 -10.92
CA PHE A 100 -8.68 -8.20 -10.39
C PHE A 100 -9.60 -9.16 -9.63
N PHE A 101 -10.21 -8.68 -8.55
CA PHE A 101 -11.16 -9.41 -7.74
C PHE A 101 -12.44 -8.57 -7.58
N PRO A 102 -13.60 -9.05 -8.07
CA PRO A 102 -14.84 -8.28 -8.06
C PRO A 102 -15.58 -8.37 -6.70
N PHE A 103 -14.89 -8.08 -5.60
CA PHE A 103 -15.44 -8.17 -4.25
C PHE A 103 -15.33 -6.85 -3.51
N ALA A 104 -16.36 -6.51 -2.74
CA ALA A 104 -16.23 -5.54 -1.66
C ALA A 104 -15.50 -6.22 -0.49
N ILE A 105 -14.40 -5.63 -0.04
CA ILE A 105 -13.67 -6.16 1.11
C ILE A 105 -14.19 -5.45 2.36
N THR A 106 -14.87 -6.17 3.24
CA THR A 106 -15.46 -5.59 4.45
C THR A 106 -15.67 -6.66 5.51
N ASN A 107 -15.57 -6.28 6.78
CA ASN A 107 -15.98 -7.14 7.90
C ASN A 107 -17.46 -6.98 8.26
N SER A 108 -18.14 -5.97 7.71
CA SER A 108 -19.52 -5.65 8.04
C SER A 108 -20.46 -6.19 6.96
N VAL A 109 -21.49 -6.95 7.36
CA VAL A 109 -22.56 -7.53 6.51
C VAL A 109 -23.52 -6.43 5.99
N THR A 110 -23.08 -5.17 5.99
CA THR A 110 -23.96 -4.05 5.70
C THR A 110 -24.44 -4.17 4.26
N ILE A 111 -25.72 -4.45 4.10
CA ILE A 111 -26.45 -4.35 2.83
C ILE A 111 -26.04 -3.00 2.23
N ASN A 112 -25.33 -3.08 1.11
CA ASN A 112 -24.77 -1.93 0.45
C ASN A 112 -25.89 -0.95 0.07
N ARG A 113 -26.08 0.08 0.88
CA ARG A 113 -26.82 1.27 0.44
C ARG A 113 -25.97 2.13 -0.50
N GLN A 114 -24.65 1.97 -0.44
CA GLN A 114 -23.66 2.63 -1.31
C GLN A 114 -23.79 2.13 -2.75
N TYR A 115 -23.81 0.81 -2.94
CA TYR A 115 -23.96 0.17 -4.24
C TYR A 115 -25.44 -0.19 -4.42
N ARG A 116 -26.12 0.39 -5.41
CA ARG A 116 -27.55 0.14 -5.70
C ARG A 116 -27.84 -1.30 -6.20
N VAL A 117 -26.93 -2.23 -5.96
CA VAL A 117 -26.92 -3.62 -6.43
C VAL A 117 -26.34 -4.52 -5.34
N THR A 118 -26.75 -5.79 -5.32
CA THR A 118 -26.12 -6.82 -4.50
C THR A 118 -24.70 -7.06 -5.02
N VAL A 119 -23.70 -6.94 -4.15
CA VAL A 119 -22.31 -7.24 -4.48
C VAL A 119 -21.83 -8.41 -3.65
N GLU A 120 -20.83 -9.13 -4.15
CA GLU A 120 -20.19 -10.17 -3.34
C GLU A 120 -19.19 -9.54 -2.36
N HIS A 121 -19.18 -10.06 -1.15
CA HIS A 121 -18.34 -9.57 -0.06
C HIS A 121 -17.37 -10.65 0.40
N ILE A 122 -16.16 -10.23 0.75
CA ILE A 122 -15.19 -11.08 1.44
C ILE A 122 -14.67 -10.35 2.67
N ASN A 123 -14.48 -11.08 3.76
CA ASN A 123 -13.86 -10.50 4.95
C ASN A 123 -12.38 -10.17 4.69
N VAL A 124 -11.87 -9.19 5.42
CA VAL A 124 -10.52 -8.66 5.18
C VAL A 124 -9.46 -9.76 5.29
N LEU A 125 -9.54 -10.60 6.33
CA LEU A 125 -8.56 -11.68 6.54
C LEU A 125 -8.61 -12.75 5.43
N GLY A 126 -9.80 -13.12 4.98
CA GLY A 126 -10.00 -14.08 3.90
C GLY A 126 -9.45 -13.57 2.58
N PHE A 127 -9.58 -12.27 2.30
CA PHE A 127 -8.95 -11.68 1.13
C PHE A 127 -7.43 -11.84 1.16
N PHE A 128 -6.75 -11.37 2.21
CA PHE A 128 -5.29 -11.40 2.27
C PHE A 128 -4.72 -12.83 2.41
N LEU A 129 -5.30 -13.66 3.28
CA LEU A 129 -4.74 -14.97 3.61
C LEU A 129 -5.16 -16.07 2.64
N ILE A 130 -6.38 -16.03 2.10
CA ILE A 130 -6.93 -17.10 1.26
C ILE A 130 -6.91 -16.71 -0.21
N MET A 131 -7.39 -15.51 -0.57
CA MET A 131 -7.50 -15.13 -1.98
C MET A 131 -6.17 -14.68 -2.59
N LEU A 132 -5.41 -13.87 -1.84
CA LEU A 132 -4.08 -13.42 -2.26
C LEU A 132 -2.99 -14.45 -1.92
N GLU A 133 -3.20 -15.22 -0.85
CA GLU A 133 -2.16 -16.07 -0.24
C GLU A 133 -0.90 -15.26 0.04
N ARG A 134 -1.05 -14.06 0.61
CA ARG A 134 0.06 -13.14 0.94
C ARG A 134 -0.09 -12.64 2.37
N ASN A 135 0.99 -12.78 3.13
CA ASN A 135 1.11 -12.30 4.50
C ASN A 135 2.13 -11.15 4.63
N PHE A 136 2.81 -10.79 3.54
CA PHE A 136 3.71 -9.64 3.48
C PHE A 136 3.35 -8.80 2.27
N ILE A 137 2.90 -7.58 2.53
CA ILE A 137 2.38 -6.64 1.55
C ILE A 137 3.28 -5.41 1.56
N ASP A 138 3.86 -5.10 0.42
CA ASP A 138 4.79 -3.99 0.32
C ASP A 138 4.07 -2.66 0.27
N HIS A 139 3.01 -2.58 -0.51
CA HIS A 139 2.29 -1.35 -0.75
C HIS A 139 0.78 -1.60 -0.86
N VAL A 140 -0.01 -0.82 -0.13
CA VAL A 140 -1.47 -0.79 -0.26
C VAL A 140 -1.90 0.60 -0.72
N ILE A 141 -2.75 0.65 -1.74
CA ILE A 141 -3.51 1.84 -2.12
C ILE A 141 -4.95 1.60 -1.67
N MET A 142 -5.55 2.58 -1.02
CA MET A 142 -6.90 2.48 -0.51
C MET A 142 -7.63 3.79 -0.70
N ASP A 143 -8.80 3.70 -1.32
CA ASP A 143 -9.80 4.74 -1.24
C ASP A 143 -10.67 4.47 0.00
N ASN A 144 -10.46 5.26 1.04
CA ASN A 144 -11.10 5.04 2.33
C ASN A 144 -12.47 5.74 2.34
N GLU A 145 -13.45 5.13 1.68
CA GLU A 145 -14.85 5.57 1.68
C GLU A 145 -15.73 4.52 2.37
N GLY A 146 -16.80 4.90 3.08
CA GLY A 146 -17.78 3.91 3.60
C GLY A 146 -17.21 2.77 4.49
N PRO A 147 -17.40 1.48 4.15
CA PRO A 147 -16.95 0.36 4.99
C PRO A 147 -15.43 0.19 5.04
N GLU A 148 -14.68 0.80 4.12
CA GLU A 148 -13.21 0.76 4.08
C GLU A 148 -12.58 1.49 5.29
N TYR A 149 -13.31 2.41 5.95
CA TYR A 149 -12.84 3.13 7.15
C TYR A 149 -12.37 2.23 8.30
N ASP A 150 -12.86 0.99 8.38
CA ASP A 150 -12.49 0.04 9.43
C ASP A 150 -11.08 -0.54 9.24
N PHE A 151 -10.47 -0.40 8.06
CA PHE A 151 -9.19 -1.03 7.75
C PHE A 151 -8.04 -0.43 8.54
N ILE A 152 -7.93 0.91 8.61
CA ILE A 152 -6.83 1.55 9.34
C ILE A 152 -6.88 1.22 10.84
N PRO A 153 -8.04 1.29 11.53
CA PRO A 153 -8.17 0.77 12.88
C PRO A 153 -7.77 -0.71 13.01
N MET A 154 -8.17 -1.58 12.07
CA MET A 154 -7.79 -2.99 12.10
C MET A 154 -6.28 -3.21 11.96
N ILE A 155 -5.62 -2.47 11.08
CA ILE A 155 -4.18 -2.58 10.80
C ILE A 155 -3.36 -1.96 11.94
N ALA A 156 -3.65 -0.70 12.28
CA ALA A 156 -2.80 0.12 13.14
C ALA A 156 -3.18 0.08 14.62
N ILE A 157 -4.46 -0.01 14.98
CA ILE A 157 -4.87 0.11 16.38
C ILE A 157 -5.12 -1.27 17.00
N ASN A 158 -6.02 -2.05 16.39
CA ASN A 158 -6.52 -3.30 16.93
C ASN A 158 -5.57 -4.48 16.73
N ASN A 159 -4.50 -4.26 15.94
CA ASN A 159 -3.47 -5.24 15.63
C ASN A 159 -4.02 -6.50 14.94
N VAL A 160 -5.14 -6.40 14.22
CA VAL A 160 -5.77 -7.57 13.57
C VAL A 160 -4.82 -8.18 12.55
N PHE A 161 -4.16 -7.36 11.74
CA PHE A 161 -3.21 -7.83 10.73
C PHE A 161 -1.99 -8.50 11.37
N ALA A 162 -1.33 -7.82 12.31
CA ALA A 162 -0.15 -8.34 13.00
C ALA A 162 -0.44 -9.65 13.75
N LYS A 163 -1.58 -9.73 14.46
CA LYS A 163 -2.02 -10.97 15.16
C LYS A 163 -2.28 -12.15 14.23
N ASN A 164 -2.59 -11.89 12.96
CA ASN A 164 -2.81 -12.90 11.93
C ASN A 164 -1.60 -13.08 11.01
N GLY A 165 -0.42 -12.57 11.41
CA GLY A 165 0.83 -12.72 10.66
C GLY A 165 0.90 -11.91 9.37
N ILE A 166 0.00 -10.93 9.16
CA ILE A 166 0.00 -10.05 7.99
C ILE A 166 0.78 -8.78 8.33
N CYS A 167 1.77 -8.46 7.50
CA CYS A 167 2.54 -7.24 7.58
C CYS A 167 2.30 -6.38 6.33
N ILE A 168 1.92 -5.11 6.53
CA ILE A 168 1.88 -4.09 5.49
C ILE A 168 3.01 -3.11 5.75
N CYS A 169 3.86 -2.85 4.75
CA CYS A 169 4.97 -1.91 4.91
C CYS A 169 4.63 -0.46 4.61
N HIS A 170 3.86 -0.21 3.55
CA HIS A 170 3.48 1.13 3.15
C HIS A 170 2.01 1.18 2.75
N MET A 171 1.32 2.26 3.13
CA MET A 171 -0.06 2.53 2.75
C MET A 171 -0.18 3.94 2.16
N ASN A 172 -0.88 4.06 1.05
CA ASN A 172 -1.40 5.31 0.51
C ASN A 172 -2.90 5.31 0.74
N VAL A 173 -3.38 6.19 1.62
CA VAL A 173 -4.76 6.20 2.10
C VAL A 173 -5.39 7.53 1.73
N GLU A 174 -6.39 7.48 0.87
CA GLU A 174 -7.26 8.62 0.56
C GLU A 174 -8.42 8.68 1.55
N VAL A 175 -8.69 9.84 2.13
CA VAL A 175 -9.79 10.07 3.08
C VAL A 175 -10.68 11.17 2.53
N SER A 176 -11.89 10.79 2.12
CA SER A 176 -12.87 11.70 1.50
C SER A 176 -13.91 12.25 2.48
N GLU A 177 -14.20 11.56 3.61
CA GLU A 177 -15.33 11.90 4.50
C GLU A 177 -15.00 12.91 5.62
N GLY A 178 -14.37 14.02 5.25
CA GLY A 178 -14.22 15.20 6.11
C GLY A 178 -13.04 15.20 7.09
N TYR A 179 -12.68 16.40 7.56
CA TYR A 179 -11.46 16.65 8.33
C TYR A 179 -11.42 15.91 9.68
N GLU A 180 -12.56 15.72 10.35
CA GLU A 180 -12.64 15.05 11.66
C GLU A 180 -12.24 13.57 11.58
N LYS A 181 -12.68 12.86 10.54
CA LYS A 181 -12.30 11.45 10.34
C LYS A 181 -10.82 11.33 10.02
N PHE A 182 -10.31 12.22 9.18
CA PHE A 182 -8.90 12.32 8.88
C PHE A 182 -8.06 12.55 10.14
N THR A 183 -8.40 13.54 10.98
CA THR A 183 -7.65 13.82 12.22
C THR A 183 -7.73 12.69 13.22
N LYS A 184 -8.88 12.00 13.32
CA LYS A 184 -9.02 10.80 14.15
C LYS A 184 -8.07 9.69 13.68
N ILE A 185 -8.03 9.39 12.38
CA ILE A 185 -7.12 8.36 11.83
C ILE A 185 -5.66 8.72 12.12
N MET A 186 -5.28 9.99 11.92
CA MET A 186 -3.92 10.44 12.24
C MET A 186 -3.59 10.24 13.72
N TRP A 187 -4.49 10.65 14.61
CA TRP A 187 -4.30 10.51 16.06
C TRP A 187 -4.16 9.05 16.46
N ASP A 188 -5.02 8.20 15.94
CA ASP A 188 -5.02 6.77 16.19
C ASP A 188 -3.71 6.10 15.73
N LEU A 189 -3.16 6.50 14.58
CA LEU A 189 -1.86 6.03 14.09
C LEU A 189 -0.71 6.45 15.02
N LEU A 190 -0.75 7.69 15.52
CA LEU A 190 0.25 8.21 16.46
C LEU A 190 0.19 7.48 17.81
N VAL A 191 -1.02 7.26 18.34
CA VAL A 191 -1.23 6.51 19.58
C VAL A 191 -0.78 5.06 19.44
N ALA A 192 -1.04 4.43 18.29
CA ALA A 192 -0.59 3.08 18.01
C ALA A 192 0.94 2.95 18.02
N GLY A 193 1.67 4.00 17.64
CA GLY A 193 3.12 4.07 17.79
C GLY A 193 3.90 3.05 16.96
N ARG A 194 3.33 2.56 15.85
CA ARG A 194 3.93 1.54 14.95
C ARG A 194 4.01 1.99 13.49
N PHE A 195 3.36 3.10 13.17
CA PHE A 195 3.22 3.64 11.83
C PHE A 195 3.56 5.13 11.82
N GLY A 196 4.38 5.54 10.84
CA GLY A 196 4.78 6.92 10.64
C GLY A 196 4.09 7.52 9.42
N ILE A 197 3.43 8.66 9.60
CA ILE A 197 2.89 9.45 8.50
C ILE A 197 4.05 10.29 7.95
N ILE A 198 4.55 9.95 6.77
CA ILE A 198 5.74 10.59 6.19
C ILE A 198 5.39 11.72 5.23
N HIS A 199 4.16 11.75 4.72
CA HIS A 199 3.66 12.81 3.86
C HIS A 199 2.13 12.87 3.90
N ASN A 200 1.58 14.07 3.69
CA ASN A 200 0.15 14.28 3.49
C ASN A 200 -0.06 15.28 2.34
N LEU A 201 -1.05 15.00 1.48
CA LEU A 201 -1.49 15.89 0.41
C LEU A 201 -2.97 16.23 0.60
N SER A 202 -3.32 17.48 0.33
CA SER A 202 -4.68 18.00 0.46
C SER A 202 -5.11 18.65 -0.86
N ILE A 203 -5.60 17.84 -1.80
CA ILE A 203 -6.11 18.30 -3.10
C ILE A 203 -7.49 17.68 -3.29
N GLY A 204 -8.53 18.39 -2.86
CA GLY A 204 -9.88 17.83 -2.74
C GLY A 204 -9.99 16.91 -1.52
N HIS A 205 -9.38 15.73 -1.58
CA HIS A 205 -9.33 14.74 -0.50
C HIS A 205 -7.97 14.76 0.22
N GLN A 206 -7.93 14.22 1.45
CA GLN A 206 -6.67 14.05 2.20
C GLN A 206 -6.03 12.73 1.80
N ARG A 207 -4.73 12.73 1.45
CA ARG A 207 -3.98 11.52 1.10
C ARG A 207 -2.78 11.35 2.01
N MET A 208 -2.78 10.30 2.83
CA MET A 208 -1.70 9.98 3.76
C MET A 208 -0.76 8.92 3.21
N PHE A 209 0.53 9.17 3.35
CA PHE A 209 1.59 8.19 3.08
C PHE A 209 2.10 7.68 4.42
N ILE A 210 1.86 6.41 4.68
CA ILE A 210 2.07 5.79 5.99
C ILE A 210 3.07 4.65 5.84
N VAL A 211 4.11 4.64 6.66
CA VAL A 211 5.12 3.57 6.72
C VAL A 211 5.03 2.84 8.05
N ASN A 212 5.00 1.51 8.00
CA ASN A 212 5.18 0.66 9.17
C ASN A 212 6.66 0.66 9.57
N TYR A 213 6.97 1.22 10.73
CA TYR A 213 8.34 1.22 11.25
C TYR A 213 8.56 0.20 12.36
N GLU A 214 7.51 -0.51 12.78
CA GLU A 214 7.63 -1.61 13.75
C GLU A 214 8.34 -2.82 13.13
N ASP A 215 8.08 -3.12 11.86
CA ASP A 215 8.73 -4.23 11.16
C ASP A 215 10.03 -3.80 10.49
N ARG A 216 11.14 -4.43 10.90
CA ARG A 216 12.48 -4.16 10.38
C ARG A 216 12.59 -4.29 8.86
N ARG A 217 11.84 -5.23 8.25
CA ARG A 217 11.84 -5.41 6.78
C ARG A 217 11.26 -4.18 6.09
N CYS A 218 10.29 -3.54 6.72
CA CYS A 218 9.70 -2.30 6.22
C CYS A 218 10.66 -1.12 6.44
N THR A 219 11.32 -1.00 7.59
CA THR A 219 12.32 0.07 7.80
C THR A 219 13.52 -0.05 6.87
N GLU A 220 14.02 -1.27 6.63
CA GLU A 220 15.09 -1.54 5.65
C GLU A 220 14.70 -1.14 4.23
N LYS A 221 13.46 -1.43 3.85
CA LYS A 221 12.95 -1.17 2.50
C LYS A 221 12.57 0.29 2.28
N TYR A 222 12.07 0.97 3.31
CA TYR A 222 11.47 2.29 3.19
C TYR A 222 12.29 3.42 3.86
N LEU A 223 12.89 3.22 5.02
CA LEU A 223 13.46 4.32 5.82
C LEU A 223 14.99 4.39 5.83
N GLU A 224 15.69 3.25 5.85
CA GLU A 224 17.14 3.21 6.11
C GLU A 224 17.99 4.06 5.15
N GLN A 225 17.57 4.20 3.89
CA GLN A 225 18.31 4.95 2.88
C GLN A 225 18.45 6.44 3.19
N PHE A 226 17.62 7.00 4.08
CA PHE A 226 17.70 8.40 4.49
C PHE A 226 18.72 8.67 5.57
N PHE A 227 19.20 7.61 6.23
CA PHE A 227 20.14 7.70 7.35
C PHE A 227 21.52 7.18 6.97
N LYS A 228 21.76 6.93 5.68
CA LYS A 228 23.02 6.44 5.09
C LYS A 228 23.75 7.55 4.37
#